data_AF-A0AAW8QX33-F1
#
_entry.id   AF-A0AAW8QX33-F1
#
_cell.length_a   1.000
_cell.length_b   1.000
_cell.length_c   1.000
_cell.angle_alpha   90.00
_cell.angle_beta   90.00
_cell.angle_gamma   90.00
#
_symmetry.space_group_name_H-M   'P 1'
#
loop_
_entity.id
_entity.type
_entity.pdbx_description
1 polymer ?
#
loop_
_entity_poly.entity_id
_entity_poly.type
_entity_poly.pdbx_seq_one_letter_code
_entity_poly.pdbx_strand_id
1 'polypeptide(L)'
;MENSLVISENYEQGNKAMACVLLLFYHLSEGGGFIGSETVYIDRDLFNGFDYINVSVADSNANEISEELLRTGAIIYLLCDLNDMVCEFPNEFLDSSFTKKVIDLLELKGCLIIPELNSIIKLFKAAESEFDYRKYYAALEIIYSKYVVGTFHKLCHA
;
A
#
# COMPACT_ATOMS: atom_id res chain seq x y z
N MET A 1 8.39 11.50 -18.23
CA MET A 1 9.38 10.93 -17.29
C MET A 1 8.71 10.93 -15.94
N GLU A 2 8.25 9.78 -15.45
CA GLU A 2 7.80 9.68 -14.06
C GLU A 2 9.04 9.79 -13.19
N ASN A 3 9.06 10.79 -12.30
CA ASN A 3 10.15 10.97 -11.34
C ASN A 3 10.09 9.83 -10.33
N SER A 4 11.00 8.88 -10.48
CA SER A 4 11.23 7.85 -9.47
C SER A 4 11.94 8.50 -8.28
N LEU A 5 11.39 8.39 -7.07
CA LEU A 5 12.09 8.78 -5.85
C LEU A 5 13.35 7.91 -5.70
N VAL A 6 14.52 8.54 -5.48
CA VAL A 6 15.77 7.83 -5.23
C VAL A 6 16.28 8.19 -3.84
N ILE A 7 16.35 7.20 -2.95
CA ILE A 7 16.99 7.34 -1.64
C ILE A 7 18.48 7.06 -1.84
N SER A 8 19.24 8.12 -2.15
CA SER A 8 20.69 8.04 -2.34
C SER A 8 21.44 8.32 -1.04
N GLU A 9 21.65 9.59 -0.68
CA GLU A 9 22.49 9.98 0.45
C GLU A 9 21.67 10.32 1.71
N ASN A 10 20.36 10.55 1.55
CA ASN A 10 19.48 10.91 2.67
C ASN A 10 18.97 9.66 3.39
N TYR A 11 19.86 9.02 4.15
CA TYR A 11 19.53 7.91 5.04
C TYR A 11 18.33 8.22 5.94
N GLU A 12 18.26 9.45 6.45
CA GLU A 12 17.21 9.90 7.35
C GLU A 12 15.82 9.81 6.70
N GLN A 13 15.70 10.17 5.42
CA GLN A 13 14.45 10.02 4.67
C GLN A 13 14.01 8.56 4.58
N GLY A 14 14.93 7.66 4.20
CA GLY A 14 14.62 6.23 4.09
C GLY A 14 14.23 5.61 5.44
N ASN A 15 14.93 5.99 6.51
CA ASN A 15 14.64 5.51 7.86
C ASN A 15 13.26 5.99 8.34
N LYS A 16 12.95 7.29 8.16
CA LYS A 16 11.63 7.84 8.48
C LYS A 16 10.52 7.16 7.69
N ALA A 17 10.74 6.92 6.40
CA ALA A 17 9.78 6.22 5.55
C ALA A 17 9.54 4.78 6.03
N MET A 18 10.58 4.02 6.37
CA MET A 18 10.40 2.67 6.93
C MET A 18 9.68 2.71 8.28
N ALA A 19 9.98 3.68 9.14
CA ALA A 19 9.27 3.87 10.41
C ALA A 19 7.77 4.11 10.17
N CYS A 20 7.41 4.93 9.18
CA CYS A 20 6.02 5.12 8.76
C CYS A 20 5.37 3.82 8.26
N VAL A 21 6.07 3.02 7.45
CA VAL A 21 5.55 1.72 6.98
C VAL A 21 5.29 0.77 8.16
N LEU A 22 6.22 0.68 9.10
CA LEU A 22 6.05 -0.17 10.29
C LEU A 22 4.92 0.33 11.19
N LEU A 23 4.75 1.64 11.32
CA LEU A 23 3.63 2.24 12.05
C LEU A 23 2.28 1.94 11.37
N LEU A 24 2.21 2.04 10.04
CA LEU A 24 1.03 1.65 9.27
C LEU A 24 0.68 0.18 9.50
N PHE A 25 1.68 -0.70 9.42
CA PHE A 25 1.49 -2.13 9.62
C PHE A 25 1.05 -2.45 11.05
N TYR A 26 1.57 -1.72 12.03
CA TYR A 26 1.13 -1.82 13.42
C TYR A 26 -0.36 -1.48 13.55
N HIS A 27 -0.82 -0.36 12.98
CA HIS A 27 -2.24 0.02 13.05
C HIS A 27 -3.16 -0.95 12.30
N LEU A 28 -2.75 -1.47 11.15
CA LEU A 28 -3.47 -2.56 10.47
C LEU A 28 -3.54 -3.83 11.32
N SER A 29 -2.47 -4.16 12.04
CA SER A 29 -2.44 -5.35 12.89
C SER A 29 -3.30 -5.20 14.15
N GLU A 30 -3.32 -3.99 14.73
CA GLU A 30 -4.14 -3.67 15.90
C GLU A 30 -5.63 -3.61 15.54
N GLY A 31 -5.97 -3.04 14.39
CA GLY A 31 -7.32 -2.99 13.85
C GLY A 31 -7.85 -4.32 13.30
N GLY A 32 -6.98 -5.30 13.06
CA GLY A 32 -7.35 -6.61 12.52
C GLY A 32 -7.56 -6.63 11.01
N GLY A 33 -6.83 -5.80 10.26
CA GLY A 33 -6.88 -5.70 8.80
C GLY A 33 -7.24 -4.30 8.32
N PHE A 34 -7.78 -4.21 7.10
CA PHE A 34 -8.23 -2.97 6.46
C PHE A 34 -9.63 -2.58 6.96
N ILE A 35 -9.68 -1.92 8.10
CA ILE A 35 -10.91 -1.45 8.76
C ILE A 35 -11.23 0.01 8.46
N GLY A 36 -10.26 0.75 7.90
CA GLY A 36 -10.37 2.13 7.47
C GLY A 36 -9.64 3.10 8.40
N SER A 37 -9.31 4.27 7.86
CA SER A 37 -8.59 5.37 8.53
C SER A 37 -7.16 5.05 8.99
N GLU A 38 -6.53 3.96 8.56
CA GLU A 38 -5.18 3.61 9.02
C GLU A 38 -4.12 4.61 8.54
N THR A 39 -4.36 5.28 7.40
CA THR A 39 -3.42 6.28 6.85
C THR A 39 -3.42 7.60 7.60
N VAL A 40 -4.40 7.87 8.47
CA VAL A 40 -4.47 9.12 9.26
C VAL A 40 -3.33 9.24 10.29
N TYR A 41 -2.74 8.10 10.67
CA TYR A 41 -1.62 8.03 11.61
C TYR A 41 -0.27 8.27 10.92
N ILE A 42 -0.26 8.40 9.59
CA ILE A 42 0.96 8.53 8.80
C ILE A 42 1.11 9.96 8.30
N ASP A 43 2.24 10.57 8.61
CA ASP A 43 2.61 11.86 8.03
C ASP A 43 2.90 11.69 6.53
N ARG A 44 2.05 12.30 5.70
CA ARG A 44 2.12 12.20 4.23
C ARG A 44 3.39 12.83 3.65
N ASP A 45 4.00 13.77 4.36
CA ASP A 45 5.25 14.40 3.95
C ASP A 45 6.45 13.46 4.21
N LEU A 46 6.31 12.50 5.12
CA LEU A 46 7.32 11.48 5.40
C LEU A 46 7.13 10.24 4.55
N PHE A 47 5.87 9.83 4.33
CA PHE A 47 5.55 8.65 3.53
C PHE A 47 4.16 8.75 2.88
N ASN A 48 4.09 8.51 1.58
CA ASN A 48 2.84 8.32 0.86
C ASN A 48 3.00 7.27 -0.24
N GLY A 49 1.91 6.59 -0.56
CA GLY A 49 1.96 5.47 -1.51
C GLY A 49 2.29 5.85 -2.96
N PHE A 50 1.98 7.08 -3.39
CA PHE A 50 2.24 7.52 -4.76
C PHE A 50 3.74 7.69 -5.02
N ASP A 51 4.46 8.31 -4.11
CA ASP A 51 5.89 8.61 -4.28
C ASP A 51 6.76 7.36 -4.07
N TYR A 52 6.34 6.46 -3.18
CA TYR A 52 7.17 5.33 -2.75
C TYR A 52 6.92 4.03 -3.51
N ILE A 53 5.86 3.91 -4.32
CA ILE A 53 5.58 2.64 -5.04
C ILE A 53 6.68 2.23 -6.01
N ASN A 54 7.42 3.19 -6.55
CA ASN A 54 8.55 2.97 -7.46
C ASN A 54 9.87 3.47 -6.86
N VAL A 55 9.97 3.68 -5.55
CA VAL A 55 11.19 4.18 -4.91
C VAL A 55 12.38 3.28 -5.24
N SER A 56 13.56 3.85 -5.48
CA SER A 56 14.80 3.07 -5.54
C SER A 56 15.75 3.47 -4.41
N VAL A 57 16.43 2.49 -3.83
CA VAL A 57 17.44 2.71 -2.79
C VAL A 57 18.82 2.54 -3.43
N ALA A 58 19.72 3.50 -3.22
CA ALA A 58 21.09 3.37 -3.72
C ALA A 58 21.83 2.23 -3.03
N ASP A 59 22.73 1.57 -3.76
CA ASP A 59 23.52 0.42 -3.26
C ASP A 59 24.24 0.72 -1.94
N SER A 60 24.66 1.97 -1.71
CA SER A 60 25.31 2.40 -0.47
C SER A 60 24.44 2.22 0.78
N ASN A 61 23.11 2.25 0.62
CA ASN A 61 22.15 2.15 1.72
C ASN A 61 21.32 0.85 1.68
N ALA A 62 21.53 -0.01 0.68
CA ALA A 62 20.70 -1.19 0.45
C ALA A 62 20.71 -2.20 1.61
N ASN A 63 21.75 -2.16 2.47
CA ASN A 63 21.84 -3.01 3.65
C ASN A 63 21.02 -2.50 4.85
N GLU A 64 20.64 -1.22 4.84
CA GLU A 64 19.99 -0.57 5.99
C GLU A 64 18.57 -0.11 5.66
N ILE A 65 18.32 0.28 4.41
CA ILE A 65 17.01 0.71 3.92
C ILE A 65 16.45 -0.34 2.98
N SER A 66 15.33 -0.97 3.37
CA SER A 66 14.68 -1.99 2.56
C SER A 66 13.79 -1.37 1.48
N GLU A 67 14.26 -1.42 0.22
CA GLU A 67 13.46 -1.04 -0.95
C GLU A 67 12.17 -1.86 -1.06
N GLU A 68 12.26 -3.17 -0.81
CA GLU A 68 11.10 -4.09 -0.82
C GLU A 68 10.04 -3.65 0.20
N LEU A 69 10.46 -3.34 1.43
CA LEU A 69 9.54 -2.91 2.49
C LEU A 69 8.86 -1.59 2.12
N LEU A 70 9.62 -0.61 1.60
CA LEU A 70 9.07 0.68 1.23
C LEU A 70 8.04 0.57 0.10
N ARG A 71 8.35 -0.19 -0.95
CA ARG A 71 7.39 -0.38 -2.07
C ARG A 71 6.17 -1.19 -1.65
N THR A 72 6.36 -2.22 -0.82
CA THR A 72 5.24 -3.01 -0.26
C THR A 72 4.36 -2.11 0.61
N GLY A 73 4.96 -1.33 1.51
CA GLY A 73 4.25 -0.37 2.34
C GLY A 73 3.47 0.66 1.53
N ALA A 74 4.02 1.10 0.39
CA ALA A 74 3.37 2.07 -0.49
C ALA A 74 2.09 1.50 -1.10
N ILE A 75 2.12 0.23 -1.51
CA ILE A 75 0.94 -0.49 -2.00
C ILE A 75 -0.11 -0.65 -0.90
N ILE A 76 0.31 -1.05 0.30
CA ILE A 76 -0.61 -1.22 1.44
C ILE A 76 -1.25 0.13 1.82
N TYR A 77 -0.47 1.21 1.82
CA TYR A 77 -0.98 2.57 2.04
C TYR A 77 -2.06 2.94 1.02
N LEU A 78 -1.82 2.70 -0.27
CA LEU A 78 -2.81 2.97 -1.32
C LEU A 78 -4.05 2.09 -1.19
N LEU A 79 -3.92 0.85 -0.72
CA LEU A 79 -5.05 -0.03 -0.44
C LEU A 79 -5.88 0.45 0.75
N CYS A 80 -5.26 1.06 1.77
CA CYS A 80 -5.99 1.69 2.87
C CYS A 80 -6.81 2.88 2.35
N ASP A 81 -6.18 3.81 1.62
CA ASP A 81 -6.89 4.95 1.01
C ASP A 81 -8.02 4.47 0.05
N LEU A 82 -7.80 3.37 -0.68
CA LEU A 82 -8.82 2.77 -1.53
C LEU A 82 -9.98 2.17 -0.73
N ASN A 83 -9.68 1.50 0.39
CA ASN A 83 -10.69 0.93 1.28
C ASN A 83 -11.52 2.03 1.95
N ASP A 84 -10.90 3.15 2.33
CA ASP A 84 -11.61 4.33 2.83
C ASP A 84 -12.62 4.83 1.79
N MET A 85 -12.23 4.92 0.51
CA MET A 85 -13.17 5.30 -0.55
C MET A 85 -14.34 4.32 -0.66
N VAL A 86 -14.10 3.01 -0.60
CA VAL A 86 -15.15 1.98 -0.69
C VAL A 86 -16.11 2.07 0.50
N CYS A 87 -15.58 2.30 1.71
CA CYS A 87 -16.37 2.34 2.94
C CYS A 87 -17.15 3.65 3.10
N GLU A 88 -16.56 4.79 2.76
CA GLU A 88 -17.16 6.11 2.95
C GLU A 88 -18.08 6.52 1.80
N PHE A 89 -17.81 6.04 0.58
CA PHE A 89 -18.53 6.44 -0.64
C PHE A 89 -19.05 5.23 -1.43
N PRO A 90 -19.85 4.31 -0.83
CA PRO A 90 -20.18 3.01 -1.42
C PRO A 90 -20.99 3.05 -2.73
N ASN A 91 -21.52 4.21 -3.14
CA ASN A 91 -22.27 4.39 -4.38
C ASN A 91 -21.61 5.35 -5.39
N GLU A 92 -20.40 5.83 -5.09
CA GLU A 92 -19.69 6.81 -5.94
C GLU A 92 -18.18 6.55 -6.04
N PHE A 93 -17.66 5.53 -5.32
CA PHE A 93 -16.22 5.32 -5.19
C PHE A 93 -15.57 4.99 -6.54
N LEU A 94 -16.27 4.34 -7.48
CA LEU A 94 -15.74 4.06 -8.82
C LEU A 94 -15.67 5.29 -9.72
N ASP A 95 -16.51 6.30 -9.47
CA ASP A 95 -16.51 7.53 -10.26
C ASP A 95 -15.38 8.49 -9.87
N SER A 96 -14.90 8.36 -8.63
CA SER A 96 -13.80 9.16 -8.09
C SER A 96 -12.53 9.09 -8.95
N SER A 97 -12.01 10.27 -9.32
CA SER A 97 -10.72 10.40 -10.02
C SER A 97 -9.56 9.89 -9.18
N PHE A 98 -9.68 9.97 -7.85
CA PHE A 98 -8.69 9.42 -6.92
C PHE A 98 -8.66 7.89 -7.00
N THR A 99 -9.82 7.23 -6.91
CA THR A 99 -9.92 5.77 -7.05
C THR A 99 -9.32 5.30 -8.37
N LYS A 100 -9.68 5.93 -9.48
CA LYS A 100 -9.12 5.61 -10.81
C LYS A 100 -7.59 5.74 -10.82
N LYS A 101 -7.06 6.85 -10.29
CA LYS A 101 -5.61 7.08 -10.19
C LYS A 101 -4.91 6.00 -9.35
N VAL A 102 -5.48 5.59 -8.22
CA VAL A 102 -4.94 4.53 -7.37
C VAL A 102 -4.94 3.20 -8.12
N ILE A 103 -6.05 2.82 -8.75
CA ILE A 103 -6.18 1.55 -9.49
C ILE A 103 -5.21 1.48 -10.67
N ASP A 104 -5.10 2.55 -11.47
CA ASP A 104 -4.17 2.61 -12.60
C ASP A 104 -2.72 2.43 -12.14
N LEU A 105 -2.35 3.07 -11.02
CA LEU A 105 -1.01 2.95 -10.46
C LEU A 105 -0.73 1.54 -9.89
N LEU A 106 -1.69 0.97 -9.17
CA LEU A 106 -1.58 -0.40 -8.63
C LEU A 106 -1.52 -1.45 -9.75
N GLU A 107 -2.25 -1.25 -10.84
CA GLU A 107 -2.18 -2.13 -12.01
C GLU A 107 -0.81 -2.03 -12.70
N LEU A 108 -0.30 -0.80 -12.90
CA LEU A 108 0.95 -0.59 -13.60
C LEU A 108 2.17 -1.06 -12.81
N LYS A 109 2.18 -0.85 -11.48
CA LYS A 109 3.36 -1.04 -10.62
C LYS A 109 3.11 -2.05 -9.51
N GLY A 110 1.97 -1.97 -8.85
CA GLY A 110 1.64 -2.79 -7.68
C GLY A 110 1.64 -4.28 -7.98
N CYS A 111 1.02 -4.71 -9.07
CA CYS A 111 0.93 -6.13 -9.47
C CYS A 111 2.28 -6.84 -9.66
N LEU A 112 3.36 -6.08 -9.91
CA LEU A 112 4.71 -6.64 -10.04
C LEU A 112 5.31 -7.03 -8.67
N ILE A 113 4.80 -6.44 -7.59
CA ILE A 113 5.30 -6.57 -6.22
C ILE A 113 4.34 -7.42 -5.38
N ILE A 114 3.04 -7.17 -5.51
CA ILE A 114 1.94 -7.91 -4.86
C ILE A 114 1.04 -8.50 -5.95
N PRO A 115 1.30 -9.73 -6.44
CA PRO A 115 0.50 -10.34 -7.50
C PRO A 115 -0.97 -10.52 -7.15
N GLU A 116 -1.31 -10.67 -5.87
CA GLU A 116 -2.68 -10.79 -5.36
C GLU A 116 -3.56 -9.56 -5.67
N LEU A 117 -2.96 -8.39 -5.92
CA LEU A 117 -3.67 -7.17 -6.35
C LEU A 117 -4.49 -7.37 -7.62
N ASN A 118 -4.12 -8.32 -8.50
CA ASN A 118 -4.89 -8.61 -9.70
C ASN A 118 -6.36 -8.95 -9.40
N SER A 119 -6.63 -9.58 -8.25
CA SER A 119 -7.99 -9.89 -7.83
C SER A 119 -8.77 -8.63 -7.46
N ILE A 120 -8.13 -7.66 -6.81
CA ILE A 120 -8.72 -6.38 -6.44
C ILE A 120 -8.97 -5.54 -7.71
N ILE A 121 -7.95 -5.36 -8.56
CA ILE A 121 -8.07 -4.56 -9.79
C ILE A 121 -9.21 -5.04 -10.69
N LYS A 122 -9.40 -6.37 -10.80
CA LYS A 122 -10.51 -6.95 -11.57
C LYS A 122 -11.88 -6.54 -11.02
N LEU A 123 -12.04 -6.41 -9.71
CA LEU A 123 -13.29 -5.96 -9.08
C LEU A 123 -13.56 -4.49 -9.38
N PHE A 124 -12.53 -3.64 -9.37
CA PHE A 124 -12.67 -2.21 -9.69
C PHE A 124 -12.87 -1.92 -11.18
N LYS A 125 -12.67 -2.91 -12.05
CA LYS A 125 -12.98 -2.82 -13.48
C LYS A 125 -14.41 -3.26 -13.83
N ALA A 126 -15.14 -3.86 -12.89
CA ALA A 126 -16.54 -4.19 -13.07
C ALA A 126 -17.42 -2.94 -12.91
N ALA A 127 -18.68 -3.03 -13.33
CA ALA A 127 -19.66 -1.99 -13.03
C ALA A 127 -19.91 -1.92 -11.51
N GLU A 128 -20.22 -0.74 -10.98
CA GLU A 128 -20.42 -0.54 -9.53
C GLU A 128 -21.50 -1.46 -8.95
N SER A 129 -22.60 -1.65 -9.68
CA SER A 129 -23.68 -2.57 -9.31
C SER A 129 -23.28 -4.05 -9.23
N GLU A 130 -22.09 -4.39 -9.73
CA GLU A 130 -21.54 -5.75 -9.75
C GLU A 130 -20.35 -5.90 -8.79
N PHE A 131 -20.05 -4.88 -7.99
CA PHE A 131 -18.92 -4.93 -7.07
C PHE A 131 -19.15 -5.99 -5.97
N ASP A 132 -18.29 -7.02 -5.98
CA ASP A 132 -18.38 -8.13 -5.04
C ASP A 132 -17.55 -7.83 -3.79
N TYR A 133 -18.18 -7.20 -2.80
CA TYR A 133 -17.57 -6.87 -1.51
C TYR A 133 -16.97 -8.09 -0.80
N ARG A 134 -17.57 -9.28 -0.93
CA ARG A 134 -17.03 -10.49 -0.29
C ARG A 134 -15.70 -10.89 -0.90
N LYS A 135 -15.61 -10.88 -2.25
CA LYS A 135 -14.33 -11.12 -2.93
C LYS A 135 -13.31 -10.04 -2.65
N TYR A 136 -13.75 -8.78 -2.54
CA TYR A 136 -12.88 -7.65 -2.21
C TYR A 136 -12.22 -7.84 -0.84
N TYR A 137 -13.01 -8.05 0.22
CA TYR A 137 -12.47 -8.26 1.56
C TYR A 137 -11.67 -9.55 1.69
N ALA A 138 -12.05 -10.62 0.99
CA ALA A 138 -11.25 -11.84 0.95
C ALA A 138 -9.87 -11.61 0.31
N ALA A 139 -9.79 -10.79 -0.75
CA ALA A 139 -8.52 -10.44 -1.38
C ALA A 139 -7.66 -9.54 -0.46
N LEU A 140 -8.27 -8.57 0.21
CA LEU A 140 -7.59 -7.74 1.21
C LEU A 140 -7.02 -8.57 2.36
N GLU A 141 -7.78 -9.54 2.88
CA GLU A 141 -7.33 -10.43 3.96
C GLU A 141 -6.09 -11.25 3.56
N ILE A 142 -6.06 -11.76 2.32
CA ILE A 142 -4.89 -12.48 1.80
C ILE A 142 -3.66 -11.55 1.77
N ILE A 143 -3.83 -10.32 1.30
CA ILE A 143 -2.75 -9.33 1.24
C ILE A 143 -2.28 -8.96 2.64
N TYR A 144 -3.20 -8.67 3.56
CA TYR A 144 -2.90 -8.37 4.96
C TYR A 144 -2.10 -9.50 5.62
N SER A 145 -2.62 -10.72 5.58
CA SER A 145 -1.97 -11.89 6.17
C SER A 145 -0.55 -12.14 5.61
N LYS A 146 -0.36 -11.97 4.30
CA LYS A 146 0.92 -12.26 3.65
C LYS A 146 1.95 -11.16 3.80
N TYR A 147 1.55 -9.89 3.68
CA TYR A 147 2.48 -8.76 3.54
C TYR A 147 2.58 -7.90 4.81
N VAL A 148 1.52 -7.82 5.63
CA VAL A 148 1.56 -7.09 6.90
C VAL A 148 2.02 -8.04 8.01
N VAL A 149 1.21 -9.07 8.30
CA VAL A 149 1.54 -10.06 9.35
C VAL A 149 2.81 -10.83 9.00
N GLY A 150 2.95 -11.25 7.73
CA GLY A 150 4.15 -11.91 7.25
C GLY A 150 5.44 -11.08 7.41
N THR A 151 5.36 -9.75 7.32
CA THR A 151 6.52 -8.87 7.55
C THR A 151 6.94 -8.88 9.01
N PHE A 152 6.00 -8.75 9.95
CA PHE A 152 6.33 -8.84 11.37
C PHE A 152 6.90 -10.21 11.75
N HIS A 153 6.35 -11.30 11.21
CA HIS A 153 6.93 -12.63 11.42
C HIS A 153 8.38 -12.71 10.93
N LYS A 154 8.70 -12.16 9.76
CA LYS A 154 10.08 -12.11 9.27
C LYS A 154 10.99 -11.32 10.22
N LEU A 155 10.54 -10.17 10.72
CA LEU A 155 11.31 -9.31 11.61
C LEU A 155 11.54 -9.92 13.00
N CYS A 156 10.60 -10.70 13.53
CA CYS A 156 10.75 -11.40 14.81
C CYS A 156 11.69 -12.61 14.76
N HIS A 157 12.01 -13.08 13.56
CA HIS A 157 12.86 -14.26 13.32
C HIS A 157 14.17 -13.92 12.56
N ALA A 158 14.42 -12.63 12.32
CA ALA A 158 15.67 -12.10 11.76
C ALA A 158 16.74 -11.93 12.85
#